data_AF-A0A935KAW8-F1
#
_entry.id   AF-A0A935KAW8-F1
#
_cell.length_a   1.000
_cell.length_b   1.000
_cell.length_c   1.000
_cell.angle_alpha   90.00
_cell.angle_beta   90.00
_cell.angle_gamma   90.00
#
_symmetry.space_group_name_H-M   'P 1'
#
loop_
_entity.id
_entity.type
_entity.pdbx_description
1 polymer ?
#
loop_
_entity_poly.entity_id
_entity_poly.type
_entity_poly.pdbx_seq_one_letter_code
_entity_poly.pdbx_strand_id
1 'polypeptide(L)'
;MDVHCSTCNEPWDTDHIRFDAIHERDLSQAEAKSWIELPSGQKLSERYREKFRAAGWEFGSTVLNVIRCPCCPEDAVANPDTLAVKAALEDLLRDDEDALATTFEDHQL
;
A
#
# COMPACT_ATOMS: atom_id res chain seq x y z
N MET A 1 -0.62 13.22 0.56
CA MET A 1 -2.00 12.73 0.41
C MET A 1 -2.11 11.54 1.31
N ASP A 2 -3.26 11.32 1.95
CA ASP A 2 -3.44 10.17 2.84
C ASP A 2 -4.28 9.07 2.18
N VAL A 3 -3.88 7.82 2.36
CA VAL A 3 -4.68 6.63 2.02
C VAL A 3 -5.00 5.86 3.29
N HIS A 4 -6.17 5.24 3.38
CA HIS A 4 -6.61 4.60 4.62
C HIS A 4 -6.47 3.09 4.55
N CYS A 5 -6.18 2.47 5.70
CA CYS A 5 -6.15 1.02 5.77
C CYS A 5 -7.57 0.44 5.65
N SER A 6 -7.80 -0.50 4.72
CA SER A 6 -9.11 -1.15 4.57
C SER A 6 -9.52 -2.03 5.74
N THR A 7 -8.63 -2.28 6.71
CA THR A 7 -8.90 -3.11 7.90
C THR A 7 -9.14 -2.28 9.16
N CYS A 8 -8.33 -1.25 9.42
CA CYS A 8 -8.44 -0.47 10.66
C CYS A 8 -8.76 1.03 10.43
N ASN A 9 -8.87 1.46 9.17
CA ASN A 9 -9.12 2.84 8.78
C ASN A 9 -8.03 3.84 9.21
N GLU A 10 -6.86 3.36 9.64
CA GLU A 10 -5.72 4.22 9.95
C GLU A 10 -5.25 4.94 8.67
N PRO A 11 -5.09 6.27 8.69
CA PRO A 11 -4.55 7.03 7.57
C PRO A 11 -3.04 6.83 7.46
N TRP A 12 -2.55 6.78 6.24
CA TRP A 12 -1.13 6.66 5.93
C TRP A 12 -0.74 7.62 4.84
N ASP A 13 0.28 8.42 5.13
CA ASP A 13 0.84 9.34 4.15
C ASP A 13 1.46 8.57 2.97
N THR A 14 1.09 8.96 1.76
CA THR A 14 1.53 8.29 0.55
C THR A 14 3.05 8.37 0.34
N ASP A 15 3.69 9.47 0.73
CA ASP A 15 5.14 9.61 0.61
C ASP A 15 5.85 8.70 1.63
N HIS A 16 5.31 8.60 2.85
CA HIS A 16 5.77 7.62 3.82
C HIS A 16 5.68 6.19 3.25
N ILE A 17 4.55 5.78 2.66
CA ILE A 17 4.41 4.46 2.04
C ILE A 17 5.43 4.22 0.92
N ARG A 18 5.60 5.23 0.05
CA ARG A 18 6.42 5.18 -1.18
C ARG A 18 7.92 5.18 -0.89
N PHE A 19 8.37 5.87 0.15
CA PHE A 19 9.79 6.15 0.36
C PHE A 19 10.32 5.64 1.68
N ASP A 20 9.57 5.79 2.77
CA ASP A 20 10.12 5.57 4.11
C ASP A 20 9.78 4.20 4.66
N ALA A 21 8.52 3.80 4.50
CA ALA A 21 8.03 2.54 5.00
C ALA A 21 8.83 1.38 4.41
N ILE A 22 9.50 1.52 3.24
CA ILE A 22 10.39 0.48 2.71
C ILE A 22 11.71 0.32 3.47
N HIS A 23 12.22 1.39 4.04
CA HIS A 23 13.44 1.35 4.85
C HIS A 23 13.21 0.65 6.19
N GLU A 24 11.96 0.54 6.63
CA GLU A 24 11.54 -0.20 7.83
C GLU A 24 11.43 -1.72 7.59
N ARG A 25 11.68 -2.22 6.36
CA ARG A 25 11.36 -3.59 5.89
C ARG A 25 12.56 -4.52 5.76
N ASP A 26 13.61 -4.28 6.54
CA ASP A 26 14.83 -5.10 6.53
C ASP A 26 15.40 -5.25 5.09
N LEU A 27 15.46 -4.11 4.39
CA LEU A 27 16.08 -3.99 3.08
C LEU A 27 17.36 -3.19 3.24
N SER A 28 18.41 -3.59 2.51
CA SER A 28 19.59 -2.74 2.43
C SER A 28 19.24 -1.42 1.77
N GLN A 29 19.98 -0.35 2.09
CA GLN A 29 19.77 0.97 1.49
C GLN A 29 19.82 0.93 -0.05
N ALA A 30 20.68 0.08 -0.62
CA ALA A 30 20.78 -0.11 -2.06
C ALA A 30 19.51 -0.76 -2.65
N GLU A 31 18.95 -1.77 -1.98
CA GLU A 31 17.73 -2.43 -2.44
C GLU A 31 16.50 -1.54 -2.33
N ALA A 32 16.38 -0.78 -1.24
CA ALA A 32 15.30 0.18 -1.06
C ALA A 32 15.32 1.25 -2.16
N LYS A 33 16.51 1.77 -2.52
CA LYS A 33 16.66 2.70 -3.63
C LYS A 33 16.24 2.08 -4.95
N SER A 34 16.72 0.88 -5.26
CA SER A 34 16.32 0.16 -6.48
C SER A 34 14.83 -0.10 -6.55
N TRP A 35 14.17 -0.38 -5.41
CA TRP A 35 12.74 -0.59 -5.35
C TRP A 35 11.92 0.68 -5.59
N ILE A 36 12.35 1.81 -5.04
CA ILE A 36 11.69 3.11 -5.25
C ILE A 36 11.62 3.44 -6.74
N GLU A 37 12.68 3.11 -7.48
CA GLU A 37 12.83 3.33 -8.93
C GLU A 37 12.05 2.32 -9.80
N LEU A 38 11.49 1.24 -9.23
CA LEU A 38 10.69 0.27 -9.98
C LEU A 38 9.35 0.88 -10.42
N PRO A 39 8.80 0.47 -11.58
CA PRO A 39 7.40 0.74 -11.93
C PRO A 39 6.45 0.18 -10.86
N SER A 40 5.32 0.86 -10.61
CA SER A 40 4.34 0.50 -9.57
C SER A 40 3.98 -1.00 -9.60
N GLY A 41 3.69 -1.55 -10.79
CA GLY A 41 3.34 -2.96 -10.99
C GLY A 41 4.45 -3.97 -10.66
N GLN A 42 5.71 -3.54 -10.51
CA GLN A 42 6.84 -4.40 -10.14
C GLN A 42 7.24 -4.27 -8.66
N LYS A 43 6.76 -3.21 -7.98
CA LYS A 43 7.04 -2.96 -6.56
C LYS A 43 6.47 -4.05 -5.63
N LEU A 44 5.40 -4.72 -6.05
CA LEU A 44 4.75 -5.79 -5.30
C LEU A 44 5.03 -7.19 -5.85
N SER A 45 6.26 -7.45 -6.31
CA SER A 45 6.69 -8.83 -6.59
C SER A 45 6.56 -9.73 -5.36
N GLU A 46 6.45 -11.05 -5.55
CA GLU A 46 6.26 -12.02 -4.46
C GLU A 46 7.29 -11.86 -3.33
N ARG A 47 8.57 -11.69 -3.70
CA ARG A 47 9.67 -11.41 -2.76
C ARG A 47 9.41 -10.18 -1.89
N TYR A 48 8.91 -9.09 -2.47
CA TYR A 48 8.63 -7.89 -1.68
C TYR A 48 7.38 -8.10 -0.82
N ARG A 49 6.33 -8.73 -1.35
CA ARG A 49 5.11 -9.04 -0.59
C ARG A 49 5.39 -9.86 0.67
N GLU A 50 6.32 -10.81 0.62
CA GLU A 50 6.75 -11.56 1.81
C GLU A 50 7.39 -10.65 2.87
N LYS A 51 8.29 -9.75 2.46
CA LYS A 51 8.90 -8.77 3.37
C LYS A 51 7.87 -7.81 3.97
N PHE A 52 6.91 -7.37 3.16
CA PHE A 52 5.80 -6.53 3.60
C PHE A 52 4.94 -7.24 4.67
N ARG A 53 4.54 -8.49 4.40
CA ARG A 53 3.76 -9.28 5.36
C ARG A 53 4.51 -9.50 6.67
N ALA A 54 5.82 -9.75 6.62
CA ALA A 54 6.65 -9.89 7.81
C ALA A 54 6.67 -8.62 8.67
N ALA A 55 6.50 -7.45 8.05
CA ALA A 55 6.38 -6.16 8.72
C ALA A 55 4.94 -5.78 9.09
N GLY A 56 3.95 -6.67 8.91
CA GLY A 56 2.55 -6.41 9.22
C GLY A 56 1.78 -5.65 8.13
N TRP A 57 2.37 -5.47 6.95
CA TRP A 57 1.73 -4.83 5.81
C TRP A 57 1.12 -5.83 4.84
N GLU A 58 -0.07 -5.51 4.34
CA GLU A 58 -0.69 -6.18 3.21
C GLU A 58 -1.24 -5.13 2.25
N PHE A 59 -0.91 -5.26 0.97
CA PHE A 59 -1.31 -4.34 -0.08
C PHE A 59 -2.09 -5.05 -1.18
N GLY A 60 -2.89 -4.29 -1.91
CA GLY A 60 -3.58 -4.73 -3.12
C GLY A 60 -2.64 -4.93 -4.32
N SER A 61 -3.03 -4.36 -5.46
CA SER A 61 -2.21 -4.41 -6.68
C SER A 61 -1.15 -3.31 -6.74
N THR A 62 -1.32 -2.24 -5.97
CA THR A 62 -0.39 -1.13 -5.76
C THR A 62 -0.08 -0.97 -4.27
N VAL A 63 1.00 -0.26 -3.95
CA VAL A 63 1.38 0.05 -2.57
C VAL A 63 0.45 1.05 -1.89
N LEU A 64 -0.40 1.75 -2.65
CA LEU A 64 -1.34 2.72 -2.10
C LEU A 64 -2.63 2.08 -1.59
N ASN A 65 -2.98 0.89 -2.10
CA ASN A 65 -4.11 0.12 -1.57
C ASN A 65 -3.66 -0.67 -0.34
N VAL A 66 -3.65 0.01 0.81
CA VAL A 66 -3.35 -0.61 2.12
C VAL A 66 -4.53 -1.49 2.55
N ILE A 67 -4.37 -2.80 2.44
CA ILE A 67 -5.35 -3.77 2.92
C ILE A 67 -5.19 -3.94 4.44
N ARG A 68 -3.96 -4.19 4.90
CA ARG A 68 -3.58 -4.22 6.33
C ARG A 68 -2.32 -3.39 6.56
N CYS A 69 -2.25 -2.78 7.73
CA CYS A 69 -1.08 -2.08 8.22
C CYS A 69 -0.63 -2.63 9.58
N PRO A 70 0.57 -2.25 10.08
CA PRO A 70 1.11 -2.72 11.35
C PRO A 70 0.26 -2.34 12.56
N CYS A 71 -0.59 -1.32 12.44
CA CYS A 71 -1.51 -0.88 13.50
C CYS A 71 -2.80 -1.73 13.57
N CYS A 72 -3.04 -2.63 12.61
CA CYS A 72 -4.23 -3.48 12.61
C CYS A 72 -4.19 -4.46 13.79
N PRO A 73 -5.29 -4.58 14.57
CA PRO A 73 -5.44 -5.68 15.52
C PRO A 73 -5.32 -7.05 14.82
N GLU A 74 -4.81 -8.06 15.52
CA GLU A 74 -4.56 -9.40 14.94
C GLU A 74 -5.81 -9.98 14.25
N ASP A 75 -6.96 -9.93 14.94
CA ASP A 75 -8.23 -10.50 14.47
C ASP A 75 -9.09 -9.52 13.63
N ALA A 76 -8.59 -8.33 13.31
CA ALA A 76 -9.34 -7.38 12.50
C ALA A 76 -9.53 -7.92 11.08
N VAL A 77 -10.71 -7.69 10.50
CA VAL A 77 -11.07 -8.14 9.16
C VAL A 77 -11.26 -6.93 8.26
N ALA A 78 -10.67 -6.99 7.07
CA ALA A 78 -10.81 -5.94 6.07
C ALA A 78 -12.28 -5.73 5.68
N ASN A 79 -12.68 -4.47 5.52
CA ASN A 79 -14.00 -4.13 5.01
C ASN A 79 -14.12 -4.60 3.54
N PRO A 80 -15.02 -5.56 3.24
CA PRO A 80 -15.12 -6.14 1.91
C PRO A 80 -15.58 -5.13 0.85
N ASP A 81 -16.41 -4.16 1.21
CA ASP A 81 -16.88 -3.13 0.28
C ASP A 81 -15.75 -2.17 -0.07
N THR A 82 -14.97 -1.73 0.93
CA THR A 82 -13.78 -0.90 0.72
C THR A 82 -12.76 -1.61 -0.15
N LEU A 83 -12.51 -2.91 0.09
CA LEU A 83 -11.62 -3.71 -0.73
C LEU A 83 -12.07 -3.78 -2.19
N ALA A 84 -13.37 -4.03 -2.43
CA ALA A 84 -13.92 -4.13 -3.77
C ALA A 84 -13.81 -2.80 -4.53
N VAL A 85 -14.13 -1.68 -3.87
CA VAL A 85 -14.02 -0.34 -4.47
C VAL A 85 -12.57 -0.01 -4.79
N LYS A 86 -11.65 -0.21 -3.85
CA LYS A 86 -10.23 0.04 -4.09
C LYS A 86 -9.66 -0.81 -5.20
N ALA A 87 -9.98 -2.11 -5.24
CA ALA A 87 -9.54 -2.99 -6.32
C ALA A 87 -10.04 -2.51 -7.69
N ALA A 88 -11.30 -2.08 -7.78
CA ALA A 88 -11.85 -1.53 -9.03
C ALA A 88 -11.15 -0.22 -9.45
N LEU A 89 -10.83 0.65 -8.49
CA LEU A 89 -10.08 1.89 -8.75
C LEU A 89 -8.64 1.61 -9.17
N GLU A 90 -7.98 0.64 -8.55
CA GLU A 90 -6.64 0.20 -8.96
C GLU A 90 -6.63 -0.38 -10.37
N ASP A 91 -7.68 -1.10 -10.77
CA ASP A 91 -7.80 -1.61 -12.15
C ASP A 91 -8.02 -0.47 -13.16
N LEU A 92 -8.72 0.60 -12.77
CA LEU A 92 -8.97 1.76 -13.62
C LEU A 92 -7.77 2.70 -13.74
N LEU A 93 -7.05 2.91 -12.64
CA LEU A 93 -5.99 3.93 -12.48
C LEU A 93 -4.60 3.32 -12.30
N ARG A 94 -4.41 2.03 -12.62
CA ARG A 94 -3.21 1.24 -12.32
C ARG A 94 -1.87 1.93 -12.65
N ASP A 95 -1.85 2.64 -13.76
CA ASP A 95 -0.65 3.28 -14.32
C ASP A 95 -0.50 4.75 -13.90
N ASP A 96 -1.44 5.28 -13.12
CA ASP A 96 -1.44 6.65 -12.58
C ASP A 96 -1.58 6.60 -11.05
N GLU A 97 -0.44 6.35 -10.39
CA GLU A 97 -0.37 6.22 -8.93
C GLU A 97 -0.75 7.54 -8.21
N ASP A 98 -0.56 8.70 -8.86
CA ASP A 98 -0.93 9.99 -8.29
C ASP A 98 -2.44 10.22 -8.39
N ALA A 99 -3.07 9.90 -9.52
CA ALA A 99 -4.53 9.91 -9.62
C ALA A 99 -5.18 8.92 -8.63
N LEU A 100 -4.57 7.75 -8.43
CA LEU A 100 -5.04 6.78 -7.44
C LEU A 100 -4.94 7.33 -6.01
N ALA A 101 -3.81 7.94 -5.65
CA ALA A 101 -3.62 8.60 -4.35
C ALA A 101 -4.67 9.68 -4.09
N THR A 102 -4.88 10.58 -5.05
CA THR A 102 -5.88 11.65 -4.95
C THR A 102 -7.30 11.07 -4.81
N THR A 103 -7.64 10.05 -5.62
CA THR A 103 -8.97 9.43 -5.56
C THR A 103 -9.22 8.75 -4.21
N PHE A 104 -8.20 8.09 -3.65
CA PHE A 104 -8.32 7.47 -2.33
C PHE A 104 -8.49 8.51 -1.23
N GLU A 105 -7.70 9.59 -1.26
CA GLU A 105 -7.81 10.69 -0.29
C GLU A 105 -9.20 11.35 -0.32
N ASP A 106 -9.67 11.74 -1.51
CA ASP A 106 -10.96 12.42 -1.70
C ASP A 106 -12.15 11.60 -1.19
N HIS A 107 -12.03 10.28 -1.23
CA HIS A 107 -13.06 9.34 -0.79
C HIS A 107 -12.79 8.68 0.57
N GLN A 108 -11.73 9.10 1.28
CA GLN A 108 -11.28 8.52 2.55
C GLN A 108 -11.11 6.98 2.48
N LEU A 109 -10.57 6.51 1.35
CA LEU A 109 -10.34 5.09 1.07
C LEU A 109 -8.98 4.65 1.57
#